data_AF-A0AAV9CVR5-F1
#
_entry.id   AF-A0AAV9CVR5-F1
#
_cell.length_a   1.000
_cell.length_b   1.000
_cell.length_c   1.000
_cell.angle_alpha   90.00
_cell.angle_beta   90.00
_cell.angle_gamma   90.00
#
_symmetry.space_group_name_H-M   'P 1'
#
loop_
_entity.id
_entity.type
_entity.pdbx_description
1 polymer ?
#
loop_
_entity_poly.entity_id
_entity_poly.type
_entity_poly.pdbx_seq_one_letter_code
_entity_poly.pdbx_strand_id
1 'polypeptide(L)' 'MTCGMEGKVMESFAVVKRSKDPRGDFRRSMVEMILEKEMFEKRELEQLLRCFLSLNHSCHHEVIVDAFSEIWVALFCAGK' A
#
# COMPACT_ATOMS: atom_id res chain seq x y z
N MET A 1 -13.43 -0.47 18.22
CA MET A 1 -12.51 -1.54 17.79
C MET A 1 -11.27 -0.87 17.20
N THR A 2 -10.38 -0.45 18.09
CA THR A 2 -9.01 -0.06 17.73
C THR A 2 -8.19 -1.34 17.79
N CYS A 3 -7.31 -1.59 16.81
CA CYS A 3 -6.24 -2.57 17.01
C CYS A 3 -5.42 -2.10 18.23
N GLY A 4 -5.70 -2.72 19.38
CA GLY A 4 -5.09 -2.43 20.66
C GLY A 4 -3.69 -3.02 20.68
N MET A 5 -2.70 -2.18 20.97
CA MET A 5 -1.34 -2.62 21.20
C MET A 5 -1.20 -2.95 22.69
N GLU A 6 -1.24 -4.24 23.04
CA GLU A 6 -0.65 -4.72 24.29
C GLU A 6 0.68 -5.41 23.95
N GLY A 7 1.77 -4.75 24.31
CA GLY A 7 3.12 -5.21 24.03
C GLY A 7 4.13 -4.27 24.68
N LYS A 8 4.42 -4.53 25.95
CA LYS A 8 5.40 -3.78 26.75
C LYS A 8 6.81 -4.11 26.24
N VAL A 9 7.44 -3.22 25.47
CA VAL A 9 8.90 -3.19 25.31
C VAL A 9 9.38 -1.74 25.39
N MET A 10 10.24 -1.51 26.36
CA MET A 10 10.92 -0.25 26.65
C MET A 10 11.82 0.15 25.46
N GLU A 11 11.87 1.45 25.18
CA GLU A 11 12.97 2.11 24.46
C GLU A 11 13.02 1.95 22.92
N SER A 12 12.01 2.49 22.24
CA SER A 12 12.18 3.49 21.18
C SER A 12 10.79 3.90 20.76
N PHE A 13 10.38 5.13 21.05
CA PHE A 13 9.12 5.68 20.53
C PHE A 13 9.28 5.87 19.02
N ALA A 14 9.22 4.78 18.26
CA ALA A 14 8.86 4.82 16.86
C ALA A 14 7.42 5.32 16.83
N VAL A 15 7.26 6.63 16.73
CA VAL A 15 5.98 7.27 16.46
C VAL A 15 5.58 6.74 15.08
N VAL A 16 4.82 5.64 15.08
CA VAL A 16 4.17 5.16 13.87
C VAL A 16 3.35 6.34 13.39
N LYS A 17 3.83 7.01 12.33
CA LYS A 17 3.05 8.01 11.60
C LYS A 17 1.86 7.23 11.07
N ARG A 18 0.80 7.12 11.88
CA ARG A 18 -0.52 6.73 11.40
C ARG A 18 -0.90 7.86 10.49
N SER A 19 -0.62 7.70 9.21
CA SER A 19 -1.06 8.67 8.23
C SER A 19 -2.58 8.82 8.37
N LYS A 20 -3.06 10.04 8.16
CA LYS A 20 -4.49 10.33 8.21
C LYS A 20 -5.24 9.63 7.08
N ASP A 21 -4.53 9.27 6.00
CA ASP A 21 -5.07 8.56 4.84
C ASP A 21 -4.09 7.47 4.36
N PRO A 22 -4.03 6.31 5.04
CA PRO A 22 -3.15 5.22 4.65
C PRO A 22 -3.40 4.75 3.21
N ARG A 23 -4.66 4.78 2.75
CA ARG A 23 -5.00 4.41 1.38
C ARG A 23 -4.37 5.36 0.38
N GLY A 24 -4.56 6.67 0.54
CA GLY A 24 -4.00 7.67 -0.35
C GLY A 24 -2.47 7.65 -0.37
N ASP A 25 -1.83 7.36 0.77
CA ASP A 25 -0.37 7.24 0.83
C ASP A 25 0.13 6.00 0.09
N PHE A 26 -0.47 4.82 0.32
CA PHE A 26 -0.11 3.62 -0.46
C PHE A 26 -0.35 3.83 -1.94
N ARG A 27 -1.47 4.45 -2.32
CA ARG A 27 -1.78 4.77 -3.72
C ARG A 27 -0.71 5.68 -4.32
N ARG A 28 -0.33 6.75 -3.62
CA ARG A 28 0.71 7.69 -4.09
C ARG A 28 2.03 6.96 -4.30
N SER A 29 2.49 6.19 -3.31
CA SER A 29 3.75 5.44 -3.41
C SER A 29 3.74 4.40 -4.53
N MET A 30 2.62 3.72 -4.76
CA MET A 30 2.49 2.78 -5.88
C MET A 30 2.54 3.50 -7.23
N VAL A 31 1.82 4.61 -7.40
CA VAL A 31 1.83 5.39 -8.65
C VAL A 31 3.21 5.96 -8.94
N GLU A 32 3.89 6.50 -7.92
CA GLU A 32 5.27 6.97 -8.05
C GLU A 32 6.19 5.84 -8.53
N MET A 33 6.13 4.65 -7.90
CA MET A 33 6.91 3.50 -8.34
C MET A 33 6.60 3.07 -9.77
N ILE A 34 5.32 3.07 -10.17
CA ILE A 34 4.92 2.69 -11.53
C ILE A 34 5.50 3.65 -12.56
N LEU A 35 5.44 4.96 -12.29
CA LEU A 35 5.94 5.99 -13.20
C LEU A 35 7.47 5.99 -13.26
N GLU A 36 8.15 5.89 -12.11
CA GLU A 36 9.62 5.92 -12.04
C GLU A 36 10.28 4.66 -12.62
N LYS A 37 9.62 3.50 -12.49
CA LYS A 37 10.14 2.21 -12.97
C LYS A 37 9.49 1.73 -14.26
N GLU A 38 8.62 2.56 -14.85
CA GLU A 38 7.88 2.26 -16.09
C GLU A 38 7.13 0.91 -16.04
N MET A 39 6.54 0.59 -14.88
CA MET A 39 5.89 -0.69 -14.60
C MET A 39 4.44 -0.71 -15.13
N PHE A 40 4.26 -0.85 -16.45
CA PHE A 40 2.94 -0.86 -17.09
C PHE A 40 2.44 -2.26 -17.46
N GLU A 41 3.28 -3.27 -17.34
CA GLU A 41 2.88 -4.66 -17.58
C GLU A 41 2.14 -5.25 -16.38
N LYS A 42 1.15 -6.11 -16.66
CA LYS A 42 0.38 -6.80 -15.63
C LYS A 42 1.27 -7.54 -14.61
N ARG A 43 2.32 -8.24 -15.07
CA ARG A 43 3.24 -8.97 -14.19
C ARG A 43 4.00 -8.05 -13.24
N GLU A 44 4.44 -6.90 -13.73
CA GLU A 44 5.15 -5.90 -12.92
C GLU A 44 4.23 -5.33 -11.83
N LEU A 45 2.98 -5.00 -12.18
CA LEU A 45 1.98 -4.55 -11.22
C LEU A 45 1.62 -5.62 -10.17
N GLU A 46 1.52 -6.89 -10.58
CA GLU A 46 1.33 -8.01 -9.65
C GLU A 46 2.53 -8.17 -8.70
N GLN A 47 3.76 -8.01 -9.21
CA GLN A 47 4.98 -8.04 -8.42
C GLN A 47 5.02 -6.88 -7.40
N LEU A 48 4.63 -5.68 -7.83
CA LEU A 48 4.51 -4.49 -6.97
C LEU A 48 3.55 -4.74 -5.81
N LEU A 49 2.34 -5.24 -6.09
CA LEU A 49 1.37 -5.57 -5.05
C LEU A 49 1.93 -6.58 -4.05
N ARG A 50 2.57 -7.65 -4.55
CA ARG A 50 3.19 -8.68 -3.69
C ARG A 50 4.28 -8.10 -2.79
N CYS A 51 5.10 -7.18 -3.32
CA CYS A 51 6.11 -6.48 -2.52
C CYS A 51 5.46 -5.65 -1.39
N PHE A 52 4.43 -4.86 -1.68
CA PHE A 52 3.73 -4.08 -0.64
C PHE A 52 3.11 -4.98 0.43
N LEU A 53 2.46 -6.09 0.05
CA LEU A 53 1.90 -7.05 0.99
C LEU A 53 2.98 -7.73 1.85
N SER A 54 4.12 -8.09 1.26
CA SER A 54 5.22 -8.71 2.01
C SER A 54 5.94 -7.76 2.95
N LEU A 55 5.98 -6.46 2.63
CA LEU A 55 6.65 -5.43 3.42
C LEU A 55 5.79 -4.88 4.56
N ASN A 56 4.48 -5.15 4.55
CA ASN A 56 3.54 -4.60 5.51
C ASN A 56 2.82 -5.69 6.31
N HIS A 57 2.47 -5.38 7.55
CA HIS A 57 1.63 -6.25 8.37
C HIS A 57 0.27 -6.52 7.71
N SER A 58 -0.30 -7.69 7.99
CA SER A 58 -1.61 -8.12 7.46
C SER A 58 -2.75 -7.15 7.77
N CYS A 59 -2.65 -6.39 8.86
CA CYS A 59 -3.59 -5.31 9.19
C CYS A 59 -3.68 -4.20 8.13
N HIS A 60 -2.63 -4.03 7.31
CA HIS A 60 -2.62 -3.07 6.21
C HIS A 60 -2.95 -3.70 4.85
N HIS A 61 -3.07 -5.03 4.76
CA HIS A 61 -3.26 -5.69 3.46
C HIS A 61 -4.56 -5.27 2.78
N GLU A 62 -5.64 -5.10 3.54
CA GLU A 62 -6.93 -4.63 3.00
C GLU A 62 -6.79 -3.25 2.33
N VAL A 63 -6.18 -2.29 3.02
CA VAL A 63 -6.00 -0.93 2.49
C VAL A 63 -5.01 -0.87 1.32
N ILE A 64 -4.00 -1.74 1.31
CA ILE A 64 -3.06 -1.88 0.19
C ILE A 64 -3.78 -2.42 -1.05
N VAL A 65 -4.63 -3.43 -0.89
CA VAL A 65 -5.42 -4.01 -1.99
C VAL A 65 -6.46 -3.02 -2.51
N ASP A 66 -7.11 -2.25 -1.63
CA ASP A 66 -8.05 -1.19 -2.02
C ASP A 66 -7.35 -0.12 -2.88
N ALA A 67 -6.20 0.39 -2.40
CA ALA A 67 -5.40 1.36 -3.15
C ALA A 67 -4.93 0.82 -4.51
N PHE A 68 -4.47 -0.44 -4.57
CA PHE A 68 -4.05 -1.08 -5.81
C PHE A 68 -5.22 -1.26 -6.80
N SER A 69 -6.41 -1.59 -6.30
CA SER A 69 -7.60 -1.79 -7.14
C SER A 69 -8.01 -0.49 -7.85
N GLU A 70 -7.92 0.66 -7.18
CA GLU A 70 -8.13 1.98 -7.81
C GLU A 70 -7.17 2.20 -8.99
N ILE A 71 -5.88 1.88 -8.81
CA ILE A 71 -4.86 2.02 -9.86
C ILE A 71 -5.17 1.08 -11.02
N TRP A 72 -5.54 -0.17 -10.73
CA TRP A 72 -5.88 -1.17 -11.75
C TRP A 72 -7.06 -0.72 -12.61
N VAL A 73 -8.13 -0.20 -11.98
CA VAL A 73 -9.29 0.34 -12.69
C VAL A 73 -8.88 1.57 -13.52
N ALA A 74 -8.04 2.45 -13.00
CA ALA A 74 -7.57 3.61 -13.74
C ALA A 74 -6.75 3.23 -14.98
N LEU A 75 -5.87 2.22 -14.89
CA LEU A 75 -5.02 1.79 -16.00
C LEU A 75 -5.79 0.99 -17.06
N PHE A 76 -6.71 0.11 -16.65
CA PHE A 76 -7.32 -0.87 -17.55
C PHE A 76 -8.81 -0.66 -17.84
N CYS A 77 -9.53 0.12 -17.03
CA CYS A 77 -10.97 0.37 -17.21
C CYS A 77 -11.29 1.80 -17.67
N ALA A 78 -10.39 2.78 -17.50
CA ALA A 78 -10.62 4.16 -17.93
C ALA A 78 -10.46 4.38 -19.45
N GLY A 79 -10.01 3.36 -20.20
CA GLY A 79 -9.83 3.39 -21.66
C GLY A 79 -10.90 2.63 -22.44
N LYS A 80 -12.18 2.75 -22.06
CA LYS A 80 -13.30 2.37 -22.95
C LYS A 80 -13.78 3.56 -23.76
#